data_AF-A0A6P0HGS5-F1
#
_entry.id   AF-A0A6P0HGS5-F1
#
_cell.length_a   1.000
_cell.length_b   1.000
_cell.length_c   1.000
_cell.angle_alpha   90.00
_cell.angle_beta   90.00
_cell.angle_gamma   90.00
#
_symmetry.space_group_name_H-M   'P 1'
#
loop_
_entity.id
_entity.type
_entity.pdbx_description
1 polymer ?
#
loop_
_entity_poly.entity_id
_entity_poly.type
_entity_poly.pdbx_seq_one_letter_code
_entity_poly.pdbx_strand_id
1 'polypeptide(L)'
;MTTEDQAPSTQRVIEQQLLTLYRRTNSVHVETSHGDTELDRSTYGILCLLDDTGPMRLGAIAATYHLNPSTVTRQAQAAVRLGLAEKRPDPDDGRAALLALTPEGETAIRQAREHRRAMLEQMMADWSADERDELARSLQRFNAAVDRWVE
;
A
#
# COMPACT_ATOMS: atom_id res chain seq x y z
N MET A 1 38.93 -24.66 19.23
CA MET A 1 38.44 -24.26 17.89
C MET A 1 37.09 -24.94 17.71
N THR A 2 36.05 -24.30 18.21
CA THR A 2 34.69 -24.84 18.21
C THR A 2 33.84 -23.83 17.46
N THR A 3 33.54 -24.16 16.21
CA THR A 3 32.56 -23.45 15.40
C THR A 3 31.21 -23.75 16.02
N GLU A 4 30.78 -22.92 16.97
CA GLU A 4 29.37 -22.89 17.38
C GLU A 4 28.56 -22.47 16.16
N ASP A 5 27.74 -23.41 15.71
CA ASP A 5 26.76 -23.28 14.65
C ASP A 5 25.75 -22.19 15.07
N GLN A 6 26.06 -20.93 14.74
CA GLN A 6 25.18 -19.80 15.02
C GLN A 6 24.02 -19.83 14.03
N ALA A 7 22.94 -20.53 14.40
CA ALA A 7 21.65 -20.32 13.78
C ALA A 7 21.38 -18.80 13.70
N PRO A 8 20.97 -18.26 12.54
CA PRO A 8 20.78 -16.83 12.40
C PRO A 8 19.77 -16.35 13.44
N SER A 9 20.10 -15.26 14.15
CA SER A 9 19.18 -14.68 15.11
C SER A 9 17.83 -14.38 14.45
N THR A 10 16.74 -14.54 15.20
CA THR A 10 15.38 -14.29 14.69
C THR A 10 15.27 -12.91 14.03
N GLN A 11 15.95 -11.89 14.57
CA GLN A 11 16.00 -10.55 14.00
C GLN A 11 16.64 -10.53 12.60
N ARG A 12 17.72 -11.28 12.39
CA ARG A 12 18.39 -11.38 11.09
C ARG A 12 17.52 -12.07 10.05
N VAL A 13 16.79 -13.12 10.46
CA VAL A 13 15.82 -13.78 9.57
C VAL A 13 14.73 -12.79 9.16
N ILE A 14 14.15 -12.05 10.11
CA ILE A 14 13.13 -11.03 9.85
C ILE A 14 13.66 -9.96 8.89
N GLU A 15 14.84 -9.40 9.14
CA GLU A 15 15.48 -8.40 8.28
C GLU A 15 15.62 -8.90 6.84
N GLN A 16 16.10 -10.13 6.65
CA GLN A 16 16.26 -10.74 5.33
C GLN A 16 14.92 -10.93 4.61
N GLN A 17 13.88 -11.36 5.32
CA GLN A 17 12.55 -11.52 4.73
C GLN A 17 11.92 -10.18 4.35
N LEU A 18 12.10 -9.13 5.17
CA LEU A 18 11.65 -7.79 4.84
C LEU A 18 12.32 -7.24 3.58
N LEU A 19 13.64 -7.37 3.47
CA LEU A 19 14.38 -6.96 2.26
C LEU A 19 13.92 -7.74 1.02
N THR A 20 13.65 -9.04 1.17
CA THR A 20 13.14 -9.88 0.09
C THR A 20 11.76 -9.42 -0.36
N LEU A 21 10.86 -9.14 0.58
CA LEU A 21 9.52 -8.65 0.31
C LEU A 21 9.55 -7.30 -0.41
N TYR A 22 10.36 -6.35 0.07
CA TYR A 22 10.48 -5.03 -0.54
C TYR A 22 10.96 -5.10 -2.00
N ARG A 23 11.93 -5.98 -2.32
CA ARG A 23 12.44 -6.15 -3.69
C ARG A 23 11.43 -6.74 -4.66
N ARG A 24 10.48 -7.56 -4.17
CA ARG A 24 9.50 -8.29 -5.00
C ARG A 24 8.19 -7.51 -5.22
N THR A 25 7.99 -6.37 -4.55
CA THR A 25 6.70 -5.63 -4.56
C THR A 25 6.78 -4.27 -5.27
N ASN A 26 7.51 -4.18 -6.37
CA ASN A 26 7.81 -2.87 -6.99
C ASN A 26 6.63 -2.25 -7.77
N SER A 27 5.73 -3.05 -8.36
CA SER A 27 4.65 -2.53 -9.21
C SER A 27 3.34 -3.30 -9.04
N VAL A 28 2.22 -2.61 -9.26
CA VAL A 28 0.86 -3.15 -9.27
C VAL A 28 0.21 -2.80 -10.59
N HIS A 29 -0.34 -3.79 -11.28
CA HIS A 29 -1.05 -3.56 -12.53
C HIS A 29 -2.54 -3.37 -12.27
N VAL A 30 -3.14 -2.40 -12.96
CA VAL A 30 -4.58 -2.12 -12.88
C VAL A 30 -5.14 -1.98 -14.29
N GLU A 31 -6.36 -2.46 -14.50
CA GLU A 31 -7.05 -2.26 -15.76
C GLU A 31 -7.74 -0.90 -15.79
N THR A 32 -7.55 -0.17 -16.87
CA THR A 32 -8.12 1.17 -17.10
C THR A 32 -8.76 1.25 -18.48
N SER A 33 -9.40 2.37 -18.78
CA SER A 33 -9.88 2.70 -20.13
C SER A 33 -8.77 2.74 -21.19
N HIS A 34 -7.50 2.87 -20.77
CA HIS A 34 -6.32 2.87 -21.63
C HIS A 34 -5.64 1.48 -21.69
N GLY A 35 -6.23 0.46 -21.07
CA GLY A 35 -5.70 -0.90 -20.93
C GLY A 35 -4.86 -1.11 -19.66
N ASP A 36 -4.11 -2.22 -19.66
CA ASP A 36 -3.24 -2.62 -18.55
C ASP A 36 -2.23 -1.51 -18.22
N THR A 37 -2.35 -0.95 -17.02
CA THR A 37 -1.59 0.21 -16.57
C THR A 37 -0.78 -0.16 -15.34
N GLU A 38 0.54 0.00 -15.44
CA GLU A 38 1.45 -0.19 -14.32
C GLU A 38 1.37 1.00 -13.35
N LEU A 39 1.07 0.71 -12.09
CA LEU A 39 1.15 1.65 -10.97
C LEU A 39 2.38 1.36 -10.13
N ASP A 40 3.10 2.42 -9.78
CA ASP A 40 4.05 2.33 -8.68
C ASP A 40 3.28 2.07 -7.36
N ARG A 41 3.94 1.35 -6.44
CA ARG A 41 3.33 0.95 -5.16
C ARG A 41 2.80 2.13 -4.34
N SER A 42 3.44 3.29 -4.44
CA SER A 42 3.06 4.45 -3.63
C SER A 42 1.81 5.15 -4.15
N THR A 43 1.66 5.22 -5.48
CA THR A 43 0.42 5.64 -6.14
C THR A 43 -0.70 4.66 -5.83
N TYR A 44 -0.46 3.35 -5.94
CA TYR A 44 -1.44 2.33 -5.55
C TYR A 44 -1.85 2.44 -4.07
N GLY A 45 -0.88 2.71 -3.18
CA GLY A 45 -1.13 2.92 -1.76
C GLY A 45 -2.11 4.06 -1.51
N ILE A 46 -1.85 5.26 -2.05
CA ILE A 46 -2.75 6.41 -1.93
C ILE A 46 -4.15 6.07 -2.41
N LEU A 47 -4.28 5.40 -3.57
CA LEU A 47 -5.57 5.04 -4.12
C LEU A 47 -6.33 4.04 -3.20
N CYS A 48 -5.63 3.07 -2.61
CA CYS A 48 -6.21 2.19 -1.58
C CYS A 48 -6.70 2.98 -0.36
N LEU A 49 -5.91 3.93 0.14
CA LEU A 49 -6.31 4.74 1.28
C LEU A 49 -7.57 5.55 0.99
N LEU A 50 -7.67 6.16 -0.20
CA LEU A 50 -8.86 6.89 -0.62
C LEU A 50 -10.09 5.98 -0.79
N ASP A 51 -9.89 4.74 -1.25
CA ASP A 51 -10.94 3.72 -1.32
C ASP A 51 -11.45 3.33 0.08
N ASP A 52 -10.55 3.21 1.06
CA ASP A 52 -10.88 2.82 2.43
C ASP A 52 -11.50 3.97 3.26
N THR A 53 -11.12 5.23 2.98
CA THR A 53 -11.44 6.38 3.86
C THR A 53 -12.24 7.49 3.18
N GLY A 54 -12.38 7.45 1.86
CA GLY A 54 -13.00 8.51 1.07
C GLY A 54 -12.03 9.66 0.73
N PRO A 55 -12.56 10.80 0.23
CA PRO A 55 -11.74 11.94 -0.16
C PRO A 55 -10.94 12.53 1.02
N MET A 56 -9.64 12.79 0.81
CA MET A 56 -8.74 13.29 1.85
C MET A 56 -7.94 14.51 1.41
N ARG A 57 -7.61 15.40 2.35
CA ARG A 57 -6.60 16.45 2.15
C ARG A 57 -5.22 15.82 1.97
N LEU A 58 -4.40 16.37 1.07
CA LEU A 58 -3.02 15.88 0.87
C LEU A 58 -2.18 15.93 2.15
N GLY A 59 -2.41 16.93 3.02
CA GLY A 59 -1.74 17.01 4.32
C GLY A 59 -2.14 15.88 5.28
N ALA A 60 -3.41 15.43 5.23
CA ALA A 60 -3.86 14.29 6.01
C ALA A 60 -3.24 12.98 5.49
N ILE A 61 -3.19 12.79 4.16
CA ILE A 61 -2.50 11.64 3.55
C ILE A 61 -1.02 11.61 3.95
N ALA A 62 -0.36 12.78 3.96
CA ALA A 62 1.03 12.90 4.41
C ALA A 62 1.24 12.49 5.87
N ALA A 63 0.32 12.91 6.76
CA ALA A 63 0.34 12.48 8.15
C ALA A 63 0.11 10.97 8.29
N THR A 64 -0.92 10.42 7.61
CA THR A 64 -1.26 8.99 7.66
C THR A 64 -0.11 8.09 7.22
N TYR A 65 0.66 8.50 6.19
CA TYR A 65 1.81 7.72 5.73
C TYR A 65 3.14 8.13 6.35
N HIS A 66 3.15 9.11 7.26
CA HIS A 66 4.37 9.71 7.80
C HIS A 66 5.35 10.13 6.69
N LEU A 67 4.82 10.71 5.62
CA LEU A 67 5.57 11.14 4.45
C LEU A 67 5.68 12.66 4.38
N ASN A 68 6.78 13.14 3.79
CA ASN A 68 6.91 14.56 3.47
C ASN A 68 5.79 15.00 2.50
N PRO A 69 5.18 16.19 2.69
CA PRO A 69 4.11 16.69 1.82
C PRO A 69 4.46 16.73 0.33
N SER A 70 5.73 17.00 -0.01
CA SER A 70 6.23 17.00 -1.39
C SER A 70 6.20 15.60 -2.02
N THR A 71 6.43 14.54 -1.24
CA THR A 71 6.31 13.14 -1.67
C THR A 71 4.87 12.79 -1.99
N VAL A 72 3.94 13.08 -1.07
CA VAL A 72 2.50 12.83 -1.29
C VAL A 72 1.97 13.64 -2.46
N THR A 73 2.40 14.89 -2.62
CA THR A 73 2.00 15.71 -3.77
C THR A 73 2.42 15.07 -5.09
N ARG A 74 3.65 14.55 -5.19
CA ARG A 74 4.15 13.88 -6.40
C ARG A 74 3.35 12.61 -6.71
N GLN A 75 3.04 11.81 -5.69
CA GLN A 75 2.26 10.58 -5.82
C GLN A 75 0.80 10.87 -6.20
N ALA A 76 0.18 11.87 -5.56
CA ALA A 76 -1.16 12.33 -5.91
C ALA A 76 -1.23 12.85 -7.35
N GLN A 77 -0.20 13.60 -7.81
CA GLN A 77 -0.12 14.03 -9.21
C GLN A 77 0.00 12.84 -10.17
N ALA A 78 0.68 11.76 -9.79
CA ALA A 78 0.74 10.55 -10.60
C ALA A 78 -0.65 9.91 -10.75
N ALA A 79 -1.37 9.73 -9.64
CA ALA A 79 -2.75 9.24 -9.65
C ALA A 79 -3.69 10.10 -10.52
N VAL A 80 -3.55 11.43 -10.44
CA VAL A 80 -4.34 12.36 -11.28
C VAL A 80 -3.97 12.27 -12.75
N ARG A 81 -2.67 12.18 -13.09
CA ARG A 81 -2.23 12.02 -14.48
C ARG A 81 -2.74 10.74 -15.13
N LEU A 82 -2.93 9.69 -14.34
CA LEU A 82 -3.48 8.42 -14.79
C LEU A 82 -5.02 8.41 -14.83
N GLY A 83 -5.69 9.51 -14.47
CA GLY A 83 -7.14 9.61 -14.46
C GLY A 83 -7.83 8.83 -13.32
N LEU A 84 -7.07 8.25 -12.40
CA LEU A 84 -7.60 7.41 -11.31
C LEU A 84 -8.01 8.23 -10.08
N ALA A 85 -7.50 9.45 -9.95
CA ALA A 85 -7.89 10.39 -8.91
C ALA A 85 -8.10 11.79 -9.49
N GLU A 86 -8.84 12.61 -8.76
CA GLU A 86 -9.05 14.00 -9.09
C GLU A 86 -8.98 14.88 -7.85
N LYS A 87 -8.70 16.18 -8.07
CA LYS A 87 -8.78 17.18 -7.03
C LYS A 87 -10.17 17.79 -7.02
N ARG A 88 -10.83 17.78 -5.87
CA ARG A 88 -12.13 18.42 -5.65
C ARG A 88 -11.96 19.58 -4.66
N PRO A 89 -12.73 20.67 -4.78
CA PRO A 89 -12.80 21.68 -3.73
C PRO A 89 -13.21 21.05 -2.40
N ASP A 90 -12.60 21.49 -1.32
CA ASP A 90 -13.03 21.10 0.02
C ASP A 90 -14.27 21.93 0.42
N PRO A 91 -15.42 21.32 0.71
CA PRO A 91 -16.64 22.05 1.06
C PRO A 91 -16.52 22.82 2.38
N ASP A 92 -15.62 22.39 3.27
CA ASP A 92 -15.43 23.00 4.59
C ASP A 92 -14.30 24.05 4.59
N ASP A 93 -13.47 24.08 3.53
CA ASP A 93 -12.42 25.06 3.32
C ASP A 93 -12.19 25.32 1.83
N GLY A 94 -12.81 26.37 1.29
CA GLY A 94 -12.72 26.71 -0.14
C GLY A 94 -11.31 27.04 -0.65
N ARG A 95 -10.28 27.08 0.20
CA ARG A 95 -8.86 27.21 -0.20
C ARG A 95 -8.15 25.87 -0.26
N ALA A 96 -8.68 24.83 0.38
CA ALA A 96 -8.14 23.49 0.38
C ALA A 96 -8.74 22.65 -0.76
N ALA A 97 -7.99 21.64 -1.20
CA ALA A 97 -8.46 20.65 -2.15
C ALA A 97 -8.38 19.25 -1.52
N LEU A 98 -9.42 18.46 -1.76
CA LEU A 98 -9.47 17.05 -1.45
C LEU A 98 -8.97 16.27 -2.67
N LEU A 99 -8.21 15.21 -2.42
CA LEU A 99 -7.94 14.18 -3.41
C LEU A 99 -9.04 13.12 -3.28
N ALA A 100 -9.71 12.79 -4.39
CA ALA A 100 -10.78 11.79 -4.44
C ALA A 100 -10.53 10.81 -5.60
N LEU A 101 -11.03 9.58 -5.48
CA LEU A 101 -11.06 8.67 -6.62
C LEU A 101 -12.03 9.18 -7.69
N THR A 102 -11.69 8.92 -8.95
CA THR A 102 -12.64 9.00 -10.05
C THR A 102 -13.46 7.71 -10.12
N PRO A 103 -14.60 7.67 -10.83
CA PRO A 103 -15.34 6.41 -11.04
C PRO A 103 -14.51 5.30 -11.69
N GLU A 104 -13.57 5.69 -12.57
CA GLU A 104 -12.59 4.78 -13.16
C GLU A 104 -11.59 4.30 -12.10
N GLY A 105 -11.06 5.20 -11.26
CA GLY A 105 -10.18 4.85 -10.15
C GLY A 105 -10.79 3.88 -9.15
N GLU A 106 -12.05 4.09 -8.76
CA GLU A 106 -12.80 3.16 -7.90
C GLU A 106 -12.90 1.76 -8.53
N THR A 107 -13.18 1.70 -9.83
CA THR A 107 -13.28 0.42 -10.55
C THR A 107 -11.92 -0.27 -10.65
N ALA A 108 -10.89 0.46 -11.06
CA ALA A 108 -9.53 -0.04 -11.18
C ALA A 108 -8.99 -0.59 -9.85
N ILE A 109 -9.22 0.11 -8.74
CA ILE A 109 -8.75 -0.34 -7.41
C ILE A 109 -9.50 -1.57 -6.92
N ARG A 110 -10.81 -1.66 -7.11
CA ARG A 110 -11.55 -2.88 -6.74
C ARG A 110 -11.04 -4.10 -7.49
N GLN A 111 -10.83 -3.98 -8.80
CA GLN A 111 -10.28 -5.07 -9.62
C GLN A 111 -8.85 -5.43 -9.20
N ALA A 112 -8.00 -4.43 -8.96
CA ALA A 112 -6.64 -4.65 -8.49
C ALA A 112 -6.61 -5.37 -7.13
N ARG A 113 -7.48 -4.99 -6.19
CA ARG A 113 -7.61 -5.65 -4.88
C ARG A 113 -8.10 -7.09 -5.02
N GLU A 114 -9.07 -7.35 -5.89
CA GLU A 114 -9.57 -8.70 -6.16
C GLU A 114 -8.46 -9.59 -6.74
N HIS A 115 -7.75 -9.10 -7.76
CA HIS A 115 -6.62 -9.80 -8.35
C HIS A 115 -5.53 -10.08 -7.31
N ARG A 116 -5.20 -9.10 -6.47
CA ARG A 116 -4.21 -9.23 -5.40
C ARG A 116 -4.61 -10.28 -4.36
N ARG A 117 -5.90 -10.34 -3.98
CA ARG A 117 -6.43 -11.36 -3.07
C ARG A 117 -6.31 -12.75 -3.68
N ALA A 118 -6.71 -12.92 -4.94
CA ALA A 118 -6.56 -14.18 -5.67
C ALA A 118 -5.09 -14.62 -5.79
N MET A 119 -4.17 -13.68 -6.04
CA MET A 119 -2.73 -13.96 -6.02
C MET A 119 -2.25 -14.44 -4.65
N LEU A 120 -2.65 -13.76 -3.57
CA LEU A 120 -2.28 -14.14 -2.20
C LEU A 120 -2.84 -15.54 -1.86
N GLU A 121 -4.07 -15.84 -2.27
CA GLU A 121 -4.66 -17.18 -2.10
C GLU A 121 -3.86 -18.25 -2.82
N GLN A 122 -3.42 -18.00 -4.05
CA GLN A 122 -2.58 -18.93 -4.81
C GLN A 122 -1.18 -19.09 -4.19
N MET A 123 -0.56 -18.00 -3.75
CA MET A 123 0.77 -18.02 -3.12
C MET A 123 0.80 -18.78 -1.80
N MET A 124 -0.36 -18.88 -1.13
CA MET A 124 -0.52 -19.59 0.14
C MET A 124 -1.36 -20.86 -0.02
N ALA A 125 -1.50 -21.39 -1.24
CA ALA A 125 -2.39 -22.51 -1.52
C ALA A 125 -2.04 -23.77 -0.71
N ASP A 126 -0.75 -23.97 -0.42
CA ASP A 126 -0.20 -25.07 0.37
C ASP A 126 -0.17 -24.78 1.88
N TRP A 127 -0.56 -23.58 2.31
CA TRP A 127 -0.62 -23.21 3.72
C TRP A 127 -1.96 -23.63 4.32
N SER A 128 -1.93 -24.10 5.56
CA SER A 128 -3.12 -24.31 6.38
C SER A 128 -3.83 -22.98 6.72
N ALA A 129 -5.09 -23.06 7.12
CA ALA A 129 -5.84 -21.88 7.56
C ALA A 129 -5.17 -21.19 8.77
N ASP A 130 -4.66 -21.98 9.72
CA ASP A 130 -3.99 -21.47 10.91
C ASP A 130 -2.70 -20.70 10.58
N GLU A 131 -1.91 -21.18 9.62
CA GLU A 131 -0.69 -20.49 9.17
C GLU A 131 -1.01 -19.14 8.50
N ARG A 132 -2.08 -19.09 7.69
CA ARG A 132 -2.54 -17.86 7.05
C ARG A 132 -3.03 -16.83 8.09
N ASP A 133 -3.82 -17.29 9.06
CA ASP A 133 -4.31 -16.45 10.16
C ASP A 133 -3.17 -15.94 11.04
N GLU A 134 -2.17 -16.79 11.33
CA GLU A 134 -1.01 -16.40 12.12
C GLU A 134 -0.14 -15.36 11.41
N LEU A 135 0.08 -15.53 10.09
CA LEU A 135 0.77 -14.52 9.29
C LEU A 135 0.01 -13.19 9.30
N ALA A 136 -1.31 -13.21 9.11
CA ALA A 136 -2.14 -12.01 9.12
C ALA A 136 -2.03 -11.27 10.48
N ARG A 137 -2.18 -12.00 11.60
CA ARG A 137 -2.02 -11.44 12.95
C ARG A 137 -0.62 -10.86 13.17
N SER A 138 0.42 -11.58 12.76
CA SER A 138 1.81 -11.15 12.90
C SER A 138 2.11 -9.88 12.10
N LEU A 139 1.63 -9.80 10.85
CA LEU A 139 1.79 -8.61 10.00
C LEU A 139 1.04 -7.40 10.57
N GLN A 140 -0.19 -7.58 11.06
CA GLN A 140 -0.95 -6.51 11.70
C GLN A 140 -0.23 -5.97 12.94
N ARG A 141 0.24 -6.87 13.82
CA ARG A 141 0.98 -6.50 15.03
C ARG A 141 2.30 -5.80 14.70
N PHE A 142 3.01 -6.28 13.68
CA PHE A 142 4.25 -5.68 13.22
C PHE A 142 4.04 -4.27 12.67
N ASN A 143 3.07 -4.09 11.76
CA ASN A 143 2.77 -2.78 11.18
C ASN A 143 2.33 -1.77 12.25
N ALA A 144 1.47 -2.17 13.19
CA ALA A 144 1.09 -1.29 14.30
C ALA A 144 2.29 -0.90 15.19
N ALA A 145 3.33 -1.74 15.28
CA ALA A 145 4.57 -1.39 15.99
C ALA A 145 5.46 -0.44 15.18
N VAL A 146 5.45 -0.55 13.85
CA VAL A 146 6.11 0.40 12.95
C VAL A 146 5.44 1.77 13.05
N ASP A 147 4.11 1.85 12.98
CA ASP A 147 3.38 3.12 13.06
C ASP A 147 3.74 3.89 14.34
N ARG A 148 3.70 3.22 15.51
CA ARG A 148 4.12 3.80 16.81
C ARG A 148 5.60 4.22 16.88
N TRP A 149 6.46 3.70 16.00
CA TRP A 149 7.87 4.08 15.95
C TRP A 149 8.11 5.30 15.06
N VAL A 150 7.23 5.55 14.09
CA VAL A 150 7.33 6.69 13.17
C VAL A 150 6.54 7.92 13.67
N GLU A 151 5.57 7.73 14.58
CA GLU A 151 4.96 8.78 15.41
C GLU A 151 5.97 9.52 16.30
#